data_AF-A0A0F5L7A2-F1
#
_entry.id   AF-A0A0F5L7A2-F1
#
_cell.length_a   1.000
_cell.length_b   1.000
_cell.length_c   1.000
_cell.angle_alpha   90.00
_cell.angle_beta   90.00
_cell.angle_gamma   90.00
#
_symmetry.space_group_name_H-M   'P 1'
#
loop_
_entity.id
_entity.type
_entity.pdbx_description
1 polymer ?
#
loop_
_entity_poly.entity_id
_entity_poly.type
_entity_poly.pdbx_seq_one_letter_code
_entity_poly.pdbx_strand_id
1 'polypeptide(L)' 'MAVYTSNEDHQPKGDHNRRLALGMDIAVFAAEAGLTQEQVHDYEFSAIDHEFDAAVAEKYEAALERLEANPPATQRVRNQ' A
#
# COMPACT_ATOMS: atom_id res chain seq x y z
N MET A 1 6.82 -27.99 -12.65
CA MET A 1 5.66 -27.15 -12.32
C MET A 1 6.15 -26.12 -11.32
N ALA A 2 6.17 -24.84 -11.68
CA ALA A 2 6.53 -23.79 -10.73
C ALA A 2 5.38 -23.67 -9.73
N VAL A 3 5.66 -24.00 -8.47
CA VAL A 3 4.73 -23.79 -7.37
C VAL A 3 4.77 -22.30 -7.09
N TYR A 4 3.78 -21.56 -7.58
CA TYR A 4 3.56 -20.18 -7.15
C TYR A 4 2.99 -20.26 -5.73
N THR A 5 3.87 -20.16 -4.74
CA THR A 5 3.46 -19.79 -3.39
C THR A 5 3.05 -18.33 -3.42
N SER A 6 1.85 -18.04 -3.91
CA SER A 6 1.16 -16.83 -3.52
C SER A 6 0.94 -16.95 -2.01
N ASN A 7 1.88 -16.42 -1.23
CA ASN A 7 1.60 -16.02 0.14
C ASN A 7 0.61 -14.86 0.00
N GLU A 8 -0.68 -15.19 0.02
CA GLU A 8 -1.81 -14.33 -0.37
C GLU A 8 -2.13 -13.22 0.65
N ASP A 9 -1.32 -13.03 1.69
CA ASP A 9 -1.64 -12.08 2.76
C ASP A 9 -1.39 -10.61 2.37
N HIS A 10 -0.48 -10.34 1.42
CA HIS A 10 -0.22 -8.98 0.94
C HIS A 10 -0.03 -8.94 -0.57
N GLN A 11 -0.75 -8.03 -1.24
CA GLN A 11 -0.66 -7.85 -2.70
C GLN A 11 -0.18 -6.43 -3.01
N PRO A 12 1.14 -6.19 -3.18
CA PRO A 12 1.67 -4.84 -3.33
C PRO A 12 1.05 -4.04 -4.49
N LYS A 13 0.71 -4.72 -5.59
CA LYS A 13 -0.01 -4.09 -6.72
C LYS A 13 -1.49 -3.80 -6.41
N GLY A 14 -2.13 -4.64 -5.61
CA GLY A 14 -3.49 -4.39 -5.10
C GLY A 14 -3.50 -3.17 -4.17
N ASP A 15 -2.56 -3.12 -3.24
CA ASP A 15 -2.42 -2.02 -2.28
C ASP A 15 -2.06 -0.70 -2.95
N HIS A 16 -1.17 -0.73 -3.96
CA HIS A 16 -0.90 0.41 -4.82
C HIS A 16 -2.18 0.98 -5.45
N ASN A 17 -3.04 0.10 -5.99
CA ASN A 17 -4.30 0.53 -6.60
C ASN A 17 -5.27 1.11 -5.56
N ARG A 18 -5.32 0.55 -4.34
CA ARG A 18 -6.11 1.09 -3.23
C ARG A 18 -5.65 2.50 -2.85
N ARG A 19 -4.33 2.73 -2.72
CA ARG A 19 -3.78 4.08 -2.48
C ARG A 19 -4.15 5.06 -3.60
N LEU A 20 -4.03 4.64 -4.87
CA LEU A 20 -4.44 5.48 -6.00
C LEU A 20 -5.94 5.81 -5.96
N ALA A 21 -6.79 4.87 -5.54
CA ALA A 21 -8.23 5.09 -5.36
C ALA A 21 -8.54 6.07 -4.22
N LEU A 22 -7.64 6.23 -3.23
CA LEU A 22 -7.72 7.30 -2.23
C LEU A 22 -7.26 8.67 -2.77
N GLY A 23 -6.70 8.73 -3.98
CA GLY A 23 -6.16 9.95 -4.57
C GLY A 23 -4.96 10.51 -3.79
N MET A 24 -4.25 9.66 -3.07
CA MET A 24 -3.07 10.04 -2.29
C MET A 24 -1.80 9.85 -3.10
N ASP A 25 -0.91 10.83 -3.05
CA ASP A 25 0.46 10.64 -3.52
C ASP A 25 1.28 9.82 -2.50
N ILE A 26 2.45 9.37 -2.93
CA ILE A 26 3.34 8.55 -2.09
C ILE A 26 3.73 9.31 -0.81
N ALA A 27 3.98 10.61 -0.90
CA ALA A 27 4.39 11.43 0.23
C ALA A 27 3.30 11.55 1.31
N VAL A 28 2.05 11.85 0.92
CA VAL A 28 0.93 11.94 1.87
C VAL A 28 0.65 10.56 2.47
N PHE A 29 0.62 9.52 1.64
CA PHE A 29 0.37 8.17 2.14
C PHE A 29 1.46 7.69 3.11
N ALA A 30 2.73 7.92 2.79
CA ALA A 30 3.85 7.57 3.66
C ALA A 30 3.73 8.23 5.05
N ALA A 31 3.35 9.51 5.08
CA ALA A 31 3.11 10.23 6.34
C ALA A 31 1.95 9.63 7.15
N GLU A 32 0.86 9.24 6.47
CA GLU A 32 -0.29 8.57 7.11
C GLU A 32 0.03 7.15 7.60
N ALA A 33 0.89 6.42 6.89
CA ALA A 33 1.28 5.05 7.20
C ALA A 33 2.45 4.94 8.19
N GLY A 34 3.11 6.06 8.52
CA GLY A 34 4.33 6.04 9.32
C GLY A 34 5.49 5.31 8.61
N LEU A 35 5.56 5.48 7.28
CA LEU A 35 6.58 4.94 6.39
C LEU A 35 7.39 6.07 5.75
N THR A 36 8.54 5.75 5.16
CA THR A 36 9.22 6.68 4.24
C THR A 36 8.67 6.54 2.82
N GLN A 37 8.93 7.54 1.98
CA GLN A 37 8.53 7.48 0.56
C GLN A 37 9.25 6.34 -0.16
N GLU A 38 10.52 6.09 0.18
CA GLU A 38 11.28 4.98 -0.37
C GLU A 38 10.67 3.64 0.02
N GLN A 39 10.24 3.46 1.28
CA GLN A 39 9.59 2.23 1.72
C GLN A 39 8.28 1.96 0.96
N VAL A 40 7.46 3.00 0.77
CA VAL A 40 6.22 2.91 -0.01
C VAL A 40 6.52 2.56 -1.47
N HIS A 41 7.50 3.23 -2.07
CA HIS A 41 7.92 2.95 -3.45
C HIS A 41 8.46 1.52 -3.60
N ASP A 42 9.39 1.10 -2.75
CA ASP A 42 10.02 -0.21 -2.83
C ASP A 42 9.01 -1.35 -2.60
N TYR A 43 8.05 -1.13 -1.71
CA TYR A 43 6.92 -2.05 -1.53
C TYR A 43 6.07 -2.14 -2.81
N GLU A 44 5.59 -1.01 -3.34
CA GLU A 44 4.70 -0.98 -4.51
C GLU A 44 5.37 -1.48 -5.80
N PHE A 45 6.69 -1.28 -5.93
CA PHE A 45 7.49 -1.67 -7.08
C PHE A 45 8.28 -2.96 -6.85
N SER A 46 8.02 -3.69 -5.75
CA SER A 46 8.56 -5.03 -5.54
C SER A 46 8.30 -5.89 -6.78
N ALA A 47 9.38 -6.45 -7.32
CA ALA A 47 9.29 -7.35 -8.47
C ALA A 47 8.65 -8.67 -8.01
N ILE A 48 8.11 -9.44 -8.96
CA ILE A 48 7.50 -10.75 -8.71
C ILE A 48 8.47 -11.69 -7.96
N ASP A 49 9.78 -11.50 -8.14
CA ASP A 49 10.85 -12.29 -7.54
C ASP A 49 11.57 -11.59 -6.36
N HIS A 50 11.07 -10.43 -5.91
CA HIS A 50 11.72 -9.66 -4.84
C HIS A 50 10.87 -9.68 -3.57
N GLU A 51 11.45 -10.18 -2.49
CA GLU A 51 10.83 -10.16 -1.17
C GLU A 51 10.66 -8.71 -0.71
N PHE A 52 9.47 -8.39 -0.19
CA PHE A 52 9.21 -7.11 0.46
C PHE A 52 9.34 -7.25 1.98
N ASP A 53 9.63 -6.14 2.65
CA ASP A 53 9.65 -6.11 4.12
C ASP A 53 8.22 -6.28 4.67
N ALA A 54 7.98 -7.38 5.37
CA ALA A 54 6.68 -7.69 5.96
C ALA A 54 6.19 -6.58 6.91
N ALA A 55 7.09 -5.91 7.64
CA ALA A 55 6.70 -4.80 8.51
C ALA A 55 6.26 -3.56 7.73
N VAL A 56 6.74 -3.39 6.49
CA VAL A 56 6.25 -2.35 5.58
C VAL A 56 4.87 -2.72 5.05
N ALA A 57 4.67 -3.98 4.67
CA ALA A 57 3.38 -4.49 4.18
C ALA A 57 2.27 -4.33 5.24
N GLU A 58 2.52 -4.77 6.48
CA GLU A 58 1.57 -4.64 7.60
C GLU A 58 1.17 -3.18 7.86
N LYS A 59 2.14 -2.26 7.87
CA LYS A 59 1.87 -0.82 8.05
C LYS A 59 1.09 -0.23 6.88
N TYR A 60 1.41 -0.64 5.67
CA TYR A 60 0.74 -0.18 4.46
C TYR A 60 -0.73 -0.58 4.49
N GLU A 61 -1.01 -1.86 4.75
CA GLU A 61 -2.37 -2.39 4.79
C GLU A 61 -3.19 -1.77 5.93
N ALA A 62 -2.62 -1.70 7.15
CA ALA A 62 -3.28 -1.05 8.28
C ALA A 62 -3.61 0.43 7.99
N ALA A 63 -2.74 1.12 7.24
CA ALA A 63 -3.01 2.50 6.81
C ALA A 63 -4.15 2.55 5.79
N LEU A 64 -4.16 1.67 4.78
CA LEU A 64 -5.24 1.59 3.80
C LEU A 64 -6.58 1.33 4.46
N GLU A 65 -6.68 0.32 5.32
CA GLU A 65 -7.93 -0.02 6.03
C GLU A 65 -8.44 1.17 6.85
N ARG A 66 -7.55 1.83 7.59
CA ARG A 66 -7.89 3.02 8.38
C ARG A 66 -8.40 4.16 7.51
N LEU A 67 -7.73 4.44 6.39
CA LEU A 67 -8.03 5.55 5.49
C LEU A 67 -9.28 5.31 4.66
N GLU A 68 -9.55 4.07 4.26
CA GLU A 68 -10.78 3.68 3.57
C GLU A 68 -11.99 3.76 4.51
N ALA A 69 -11.84 3.34 5.77
CA ALA A 69 -12.89 3.44 6.77
C ALA A 69 -13.14 4.87 7.26
N ASN A 70 -12.09 5.68 7.36
CA ASN A 70 -12.14 7.07 7.85
C ASN A 70 -11.32 7.99 6.97
N PRO A 71 -11.88 8.44 5.83
CA PRO A 71 -11.10 9.18 4.86
C PRO A 71 -10.70 10.56 5.39
N PRO A 72 -9.39 10.91 5.37
CA PRO A 72 -8.95 12.21 5.83
C PRO A 72 -9.32 13.31 4.82
N ALA A 73 -9.33 14.57 5.28
CA ALA A 73 -9.61 15.71 4.40
C ALA A 73 -8.58 15.88 3.26
N THR A 74 -7.42 15.23 3.37
CA THR A 74 -6.37 15.18 2.34
C THR A 74 -6.70 14.19 1.21
N GLN A 75 -7.70 13.32 1.38
CA GLN A 75 -8.20 12.44 0.33
C GLN A 75 -8.78 13.25 -0.82
N ARG A 76 -8.29 13.01 -2.04
CA ARG A 76 -8.71 13.77 -3.23
C ARG A 76 -9.83 13.09 -4.02
N VAL A 77 -9.97 11.78 -3.88
CA VAL A 77 -11.03 11.00 -4.53
C VAL A 77 -12.15 10.81 -3.52
N ARG A 78 -13.37 11.20 -3.87
CA ARG A 78 -14.57 10.91 -3.09
C ARG A 78 -15.36 9.83 -3.82
N ASN A 79 -15.48 8.66 -3.20
CA ASN A 79 -16.37 7.61 -3.69
C ASN A 79 -17.81 8.07 -3.39
N GLN A 80 -18.58 8.40 -4.43
CA GLN A 80 -20.02 8.72 -4.33
C GLN A 80 -20.86 7.45 -4.44
#